data_AF-A0A8T6IR91-F1
#
_entry.id   AF-A0A8T6IR91-F1
#
_cell.length_a   1.000
_cell.length_b   1.000
_cell.length_c   1.000
_cell.angle_alpha   90.00
_cell.angle_beta   90.00
_cell.angle_gamma   90.00
#
_symmetry.space_group_name_H-M   'P 1'
#
loop_
_entity.id
_entity.type
_entity.pdbx_description
1 polymer ?
#
loop_
_entity_poly.entity_id
_entity_poly.type
_entity_poly.pdbx_seq_one_letter_code
_entity_poly.pdbx_strand_id
1 'polypeptide(L)'
;MTLPQLNQRIRSILLIAALGLFVSSAASAFASVCTLADNIRSANTNTAVGFCPAGTSHDIITIAEDITLTEPLPPITGTITIEGGGHTISGDGQFRIFDVQGANFTIKNLTLRDGRDEFGGAIQLRGGAEVTIYQSTLANNSAVYGGAIAHKGGQPNRLAIDTSSFLGNRAERHAGAIDIVGGTVSIQNSSFQENHSEDYGGVITNASNSTTRIENSTFYKNSAKHDAGVLQVFGGDISLLHVTMVRNFLTAPYSNAGNTITKQASSPGDGKVSLRNSIVSGRGGEDCFGGLDQYSGNLSRDGSCGFERSAAPRLGDLTGSPAYLTLLDQSPAVDTADPEFCLETDQIGTARPQGGGCDIGAIESTTAMPGPTPAPTICTLQDQIVAANTDRAYRSCPAGNGADTIYMVRDYVLSEPLEEIKTDITIEGNGHTIDGNSRYGIFDVDGGKLTINNVTLTRGRGSRFGGAISLQNGGTAIANNVSFIRNRASEGGAIGSFFPAT
;
A
#
# COMPACT_ATOMS: atom_id res chain seq x y z
N MET A 1 -36.51 74.29 -44.27
CA MET A 1 -37.49 73.42 -43.58
C MET A 1 -37.32 73.59 -42.08
N THR A 2 -38.44 73.63 -41.38
CA THR A 2 -38.68 74.09 -40.00
C THR A 2 -38.14 73.17 -38.89
N LEU A 3 -37.61 73.76 -37.82
CA LEU A 3 -37.48 73.18 -36.45
C LEU A 3 -38.83 73.31 -35.71
N PRO A 4 -39.16 72.49 -34.67
CA PRO A 4 -38.70 72.76 -33.29
C PRO A 4 -38.53 71.52 -32.34
N GLN A 5 -37.44 71.47 -31.54
CA GLN A 5 -37.36 71.70 -30.07
C GLN A 5 -37.51 70.39 -29.23
N LEU A 6 -36.93 70.15 -28.05
CA LEU A 6 -36.23 70.90 -26.98
C LEU A 6 -35.60 69.81 -26.06
N ASN A 7 -34.45 69.96 -25.38
CA ASN A 7 -34.23 70.52 -24.01
C ASN A 7 -32.94 69.83 -23.46
N GLN A 8 -32.05 70.34 -22.60
CA GLN A 8 -31.83 71.62 -21.92
C GLN A 8 -30.44 71.54 -21.22
N ARG A 9 -29.74 72.67 -21.01
CA ARG A 9 -28.52 72.83 -20.18
C ARG A 9 -28.83 73.65 -18.90
N ILE A 10 -27.87 73.66 -17.96
CA ILE A 10 -27.31 74.79 -17.15
C ILE A 10 -27.45 74.66 -15.61
N ARG A 11 -26.31 74.82 -14.88
CA ARG A 11 -25.98 75.76 -13.74
C ARG A 11 -24.82 75.20 -12.87
N SER A 12 -24.06 75.93 -12.05
CA SER A 12 -23.08 77.03 -12.20
C SER A 12 -22.33 77.18 -10.84
N ILE A 13 -20.99 77.35 -10.86
CA ILE A 13 -20.11 78.21 -9.99
C ILE A 13 -20.04 78.01 -8.45
N LEU A 14 -18.82 77.79 -7.91
CA LEU A 14 -18.17 78.65 -6.88
C LEU A 14 -16.64 78.43 -6.77
N LEU A 15 -15.93 79.51 -6.44
CA LEU A 15 -14.47 79.75 -6.43
C LEU A 15 -13.97 79.91 -4.98
N ILE A 16 -12.71 79.57 -4.64
CA ILE A 16 -11.77 80.31 -3.75
C ILE A 16 -10.41 79.56 -3.65
N ALA A 17 -9.33 80.32 -3.71
CA ALA A 17 -7.91 79.93 -3.72
C ALA A 17 -7.24 80.06 -2.34
N ALA A 18 -6.12 79.36 -2.08
CA ALA A 18 -4.92 79.89 -1.39
C ALA A 18 -3.74 78.90 -1.27
N LEU A 19 -2.59 79.36 -1.79
CA LEU A 19 -1.16 79.20 -1.41
C LEU A 19 -0.67 78.11 -0.43
N GLY A 20 0.45 77.45 -0.81
CA GLY A 20 1.43 76.85 0.10
C GLY A 20 2.58 76.12 -0.64
N LEU A 21 3.80 76.64 -0.55
CA LEU A 21 5.06 76.08 -1.09
C LEU A 21 5.71 75.07 -0.11
N PHE A 22 6.62 74.21 -0.61
CA PHE A 22 7.51 73.23 0.08
C PHE A 22 6.84 71.89 0.47
N VAL A 23 7.43 70.69 0.29
CA VAL A 23 8.81 70.22 0.47
C VAL A 23 9.06 68.99 -0.44
N SER A 24 10.27 68.85 -0.99
CA SER A 24 10.81 67.58 -1.48
C SER A 24 11.23 66.68 -0.31
N SER A 25 10.66 65.49 -0.17
CA SER A 25 11.37 64.39 0.48
C SER A 25 10.79 63.05 0.05
N ALA A 26 11.69 62.13 -0.27
CA ALA A 26 11.42 60.74 -0.56
C ALA A 26 10.53 60.09 0.52
N ALA A 27 9.52 59.36 0.07
CA ALA A 27 9.07 58.16 0.74
C ALA A 27 8.84 57.14 -0.37
N SER A 28 9.69 56.13 -0.37
CA SER A 28 9.54 54.89 -1.13
C SER A 28 8.09 54.46 -1.16
N ALA A 29 7.62 54.05 -2.34
CA ALA A 29 6.44 53.22 -2.46
C ALA A 29 6.75 51.87 -1.77
N PHE A 30 6.66 51.85 -0.43
CA PHE A 30 6.49 50.61 0.29
C PHE A 30 5.13 50.10 -0.15
N ALA A 31 5.13 49.04 -0.96
CA ALA A 31 3.91 48.32 -1.21
C ALA A 31 3.33 47.92 0.15
N SER A 32 2.22 48.54 0.52
CA SER A 32 1.42 48.25 1.70
C SER A 32 0.76 46.88 1.50
N VAL A 33 1.54 45.81 1.63
CA VAL A 33 1.11 44.45 1.34
C VAL A 33 0.87 43.71 2.65
N CYS A 34 -0.27 43.01 2.70
CA CYS A 34 -0.56 42.03 3.73
C CYS A 34 0.40 40.84 3.54
N THR A 35 1.41 40.72 4.41
CA THR A 35 2.36 39.60 4.38
C THR A 35 1.69 38.31 4.86
N LEU A 36 2.25 37.14 4.53
CA LEU A 36 1.75 35.87 5.05
C LEU A 36 1.76 35.84 6.59
N ALA A 37 2.81 36.37 7.22
CA ALA A 37 2.90 36.44 8.67
C ALA A 37 1.80 37.33 9.27
N ASP A 38 1.53 38.49 8.67
CA ASP A 38 0.42 39.36 9.11
C ASP A 38 -0.95 38.74 8.86
N ASN A 39 -1.10 37.99 7.77
CA ASN A 39 -2.34 37.30 7.44
C ASN A 39 -2.66 36.22 8.48
N ILE A 40 -1.65 35.41 8.85
CA ILE A 40 -1.77 34.42 9.93
C ILE A 40 -2.07 35.11 11.27
N ARG A 41 -1.39 36.21 11.62
CA ARG A 41 -1.69 36.95 12.87
C ARG A 41 -3.13 37.42 12.89
N SER A 42 -3.59 38.00 11.78
CA SER A 42 -4.94 38.53 11.67
C SER A 42 -6.01 37.44 11.76
N ALA A 43 -5.76 36.28 11.14
CA ALA A 43 -6.63 35.12 11.20
C ALA A 43 -6.67 34.50 12.61
N ASN A 44 -5.52 34.39 13.27
CA ASN A 44 -5.43 33.88 14.64
C ASN A 44 -6.23 34.73 15.64
N THR A 45 -6.22 36.06 15.48
CA THR A 45 -6.83 36.98 16.45
C THR A 45 -8.21 37.49 16.07
N ASN A 46 -8.67 37.27 14.84
CA ASN A 46 -9.87 37.91 14.29
C ASN A 46 -9.81 39.45 14.37
N THR A 47 -8.62 40.02 14.28
CA THR A 47 -8.39 41.47 14.30
C THR A 47 -7.45 41.88 13.18
N ALA A 48 -7.59 43.09 12.66
CA ALA A 48 -6.71 43.57 11.59
C ALA A 48 -5.27 43.70 12.08
N VAL A 49 -4.31 43.24 11.28
CA VAL A 49 -2.87 43.29 11.58
C VAL A 49 -2.13 43.83 10.36
N GLY A 50 -1.32 44.88 10.54
CA GLY A 50 -0.65 45.56 9.44
C GLY A 50 -1.66 46.04 8.39
N PHE A 51 -1.51 45.59 7.14
CA PHE A 51 -2.45 45.86 6.05
C PHE A 51 -3.45 44.72 5.80
N CYS A 52 -3.44 43.69 6.64
CA CYS A 52 -4.39 42.58 6.56
C CYS A 52 -5.71 42.94 7.26
N PRO A 53 -6.85 42.78 6.58
CA PRO A 53 -8.15 42.94 7.22
C PRO A 53 -8.35 41.86 8.30
N ALA A 54 -9.16 42.16 9.30
CA ALA A 54 -9.50 41.20 10.35
C ALA A 54 -10.04 39.89 9.77
N GLY A 55 -9.56 38.76 10.31
CA GLY A 55 -10.09 37.43 10.00
C GLY A 55 -11.49 37.18 10.54
N THR A 56 -11.92 35.93 10.38
CA THR A 56 -13.20 35.37 10.82
C THR A 56 -12.97 34.04 11.55
N SER A 57 -14.02 33.41 12.07
CA SER A 57 -13.85 32.11 12.75
C SER A 57 -13.23 31.00 11.87
N HIS A 58 -13.21 31.16 10.55
CA HIS A 58 -12.53 30.30 9.60
C HIS A 58 -11.94 31.14 8.46
N ASP A 59 -10.62 31.25 8.40
CA ASP A 59 -9.95 32.08 7.41
C ASP A 59 -9.35 31.27 6.27
N ILE A 60 -9.48 31.81 5.07
CA ILE A 60 -8.86 31.26 3.85
C ILE A 60 -7.78 32.24 3.39
N ILE A 61 -6.54 31.76 3.37
CA ILE A 61 -5.37 32.51 2.92
C ILE A 61 -4.94 31.95 1.57
N THR A 62 -5.09 32.73 0.50
CA THR A 62 -4.62 32.36 -0.83
C THR A 62 -3.20 32.86 -1.04
N ILE A 63 -2.30 31.96 -1.44
CA ILE A 63 -0.93 32.32 -1.84
C ILE A 63 -0.97 32.79 -3.30
N ALA A 64 -0.40 33.96 -3.57
CA ALA A 64 -0.42 34.60 -4.89
C ALA A 64 0.93 34.53 -5.62
N GLU A 65 2.00 34.20 -4.90
CA GLU A 65 3.36 34.08 -5.41
C GLU A 65 4.18 33.15 -4.52
N ASP A 66 5.34 32.71 -5.01
CA ASP A 66 6.26 31.93 -4.19
C ASP A 66 6.85 32.78 -3.06
N ILE A 67 6.87 32.23 -1.85
CA ILE A 67 7.34 32.88 -0.63
C ILE A 67 8.61 32.18 -0.15
N THR A 68 9.66 32.94 0.11
CA THR A 68 10.84 32.47 0.87
C THR A 68 10.85 33.17 2.22
N LEU A 69 10.87 32.41 3.30
CA LEU A 69 10.83 32.96 4.64
C LEU A 69 12.14 33.65 4.99
N THR A 70 12.04 34.91 5.43
CA THR A 70 13.16 35.67 5.99
C THR A 70 13.09 35.78 7.51
N GLU A 71 11.97 35.34 8.08
CA GLU A 71 11.70 35.28 9.51
C GLU A 71 10.73 34.13 9.81
N PRO A 72 10.70 33.60 11.05
CA PRO A 72 9.74 32.58 11.44
C PRO A 72 8.29 33.06 11.30
N LEU A 73 7.42 32.20 10.79
CA LEU A 73 5.98 32.48 10.79
C LEU A 73 5.42 32.39 12.23
N PRO A 74 4.39 33.19 12.56
CA PRO A 74 3.67 33.04 13.81
C PRO A 74 2.94 31.68 13.85
N PRO A 75 2.77 31.08 15.04
CA PRO A 75 2.12 29.79 15.16
C PRO A 75 0.66 29.86 14.71
N ILE A 76 0.13 28.75 14.19
CA ILE A 76 -1.28 28.61 13.84
C ILE A 76 -2.05 28.25 15.12
N THR A 77 -2.91 29.16 15.58
CA THR A 77 -3.76 28.99 16.76
C THR A 77 -5.25 29.11 16.45
N GLY A 78 -5.60 29.68 15.30
CA GLY A 78 -6.97 29.76 14.77
C GLY A 78 -7.27 28.70 13.72
N THR A 79 -8.53 28.63 13.26
CA THR A 79 -8.91 27.75 12.16
C THR A 79 -8.54 28.40 10.83
N ILE A 80 -7.54 27.84 10.13
CA ILE A 80 -6.98 28.45 8.91
C ILE A 80 -6.90 27.42 7.79
N THR A 81 -7.32 27.81 6.59
CA THR A 81 -7.04 27.12 5.33
C THR A 81 -6.04 27.94 4.51
N ILE A 82 -4.95 27.34 4.05
CA ILE A 82 -4.05 27.92 3.06
C ILE A 82 -4.28 27.26 1.71
N GLU A 83 -4.67 28.07 0.73
CA GLU A 83 -4.80 27.67 -0.67
C GLU A 83 -3.57 28.14 -1.44
N GLY A 84 -2.69 27.18 -1.77
CA GLY A 84 -1.40 27.47 -2.35
C GLY A 84 -1.43 27.81 -3.84
N GLY A 85 -2.46 27.42 -4.60
CA GLY A 85 -2.52 27.70 -6.03
C GLY A 85 -1.38 27.07 -6.87
N GLY A 86 -0.64 26.11 -6.32
CA GLY A 86 0.57 25.53 -6.90
C GLY A 86 1.86 26.26 -6.53
N HIS A 87 1.78 27.33 -5.74
CA HIS A 87 2.93 28.10 -5.28
C HIS A 87 3.74 27.38 -4.20
N THR A 88 4.90 27.95 -3.91
CA THR A 88 5.85 27.44 -2.93
C THR A 88 5.94 28.35 -1.71
N ILE A 89 6.06 27.74 -0.53
CA ILE A 89 6.62 28.39 0.67
C ILE A 89 7.91 27.66 1.03
N SER A 90 9.03 28.38 0.99
CA SER A 90 10.36 27.86 1.35
C SER A 90 10.81 28.37 2.72
N GLY A 91 11.28 27.47 3.58
CA GLY A 91 11.91 27.81 4.86
C GLY A 91 13.37 28.28 4.76
N ASP A 92 13.92 28.37 3.53
CA ASP A 92 15.30 28.77 3.21
C ASP A 92 16.40 27.95 3.93
N GLY A 93 16.07 26.74 4.39
CA GLY A 93 16.94 25.90 5.22
C GLY A 93 17.19 26.45 6.62
N GLN A 94 16.46 27.49 7.03
CA GLN A 94 16.67 28.21 8.29
C GLN A 94 15.48 28.12 9.25
N PHE A 95 14.26 28.01 8.71
CA PHE A 95 13.05 28.13 9.51
C PHE A 95 12.13 26.93 9.34
N ARG A 96 11.44 26.57 10.43
CA ARG A 96 10.18 25.83 10.31
C ARG A 96 9.18 26.66 9.52
N ILE A 97 8.41 26.00 8.66
CA ILE A 97 7.37 26.71 7.91
C ILE A 97 6.14 26.95 8.79
N PHE A 98 5.54 25.91 9.39
CA PHE A 98 4.34 26.04 10.24
C PHE A 98 4.47 25.33 11.58
N ASP A 99 4.06 26.00 12.65
CA ASP A 99 3.87 25.43 13.99
C ASP A 99 2.38 25.49 14.36
N VAL A 100 1.69 24.35 14.41
CA VAL A 100 0.24 24.26 14.64
C VAL A 100 -0.03 23.87 16.09
N GLN A 101 -0.76 24.73 16.80
CA GLN A 101 -0.96 24.62 18.24
C GLN A 101 -2.45 24.56 18.59
N GLY A 102 -2.98 23.35 18.79
CA GLY A 102 -4.38 23.14 19.18
C GLY A 102 -5.40 23.71 18.20
N ALA A 103 -5.01 23.83 16.94
CA ALA A 103 -5.76 24.49 15.89
C ALA A 103 -6.15 23.51 14.78
N ASN A 104 -7.19 23.84 14.02
CA ASN A 104 -7.55 23.15 12.78
C ASN A 104 -6.91 23.89 11.59
N PHE A 105 -6.00 23.22 10.90
CA PHE A 105 -5.19 23.80 9.83
C PHE A 105 -5.27 22.96 8.57
N THR A 106 -5.62 23.58 7.45
CA THR A 106 -5.72 22.90 6.16
C THR A 106 -4.78 23.52 5.15
N ILE A 107 -4.03 22.68 4.43
CA ILE A 107 -3.14 23.08 3.33
C ILE A 107 -3.63 22.42 2.05
N LYS A 108 -3.81 23.20 0.99
CA LYS A 108 -4.25 22.72 -0.32
C LYS A 108 -3.33 23.22 -1.43
N ASN A 109 -2.93 22.35 -2.34
CA ASN A 109 -2.22 22.72 -3.57
C ASN A 109 -1.01 23.64 -3.32
N LEU A 110 -0.11 23.23 -2.41
CA LEU A 110 1.03 24.03 -2.00
C LEU A 110 2.31 23.18 -1.95
N THR A 111 3.44 23.78 -2.28
CA THR A 111 4.76 23.19 -2.05
C THR A 111 5.40 23.79 -0.80
N LEU A 112 5.69 22.96 0.20
CA LEU A 112 6.45 23.32 1.40
C LEU A 112 7.85 22.72 1.28
N ARG A 113 8.87 23.57 1.17
CA ARG A 113 10.24 23.08 0.97
C ARG A 113 11.30 23.75 1.79
N ASP A 114 12.42 23.04 1.93
CA ASP A 114 13.62 23.54 2.60
C ASP A 114 13.32 24.07 4.01
N GLY A 115 12.31 23.52 4.67
CA GLY A 115 12.02 23.83 6.06
C GLY A 115 13.04 23.15 6.98
N ARG A 116 13.48 23.85 8.03
CA ARG A 116 14.45 23.31 8.99
C ARG A 116 14.12 23.68 10.43
N ASP A 117 14.06 22.66 11.30
CA ASP A 117 13.90 22.85 12.74
C ASP A 117 14.35 21.60 13.52
N GLU A 118 14.24 21.60 14.84
CA GLU A 118 14.44 20.39 15.65
C GLU A 118 13.33 19.35 15.41
N PHE A 119 12.08 19.81 15.33
CA PHE A 119 10.90 18.96 15.16
C PHE A 119 10.10 19.42 13.94
N GLY A 120 10.00 18.59 12.91
CA GLY A 120 9.21 18.91 11.72
C GLY A 120 9.80 20.09 10.97
N GLY A 121 10.58 19.83 9.93
CA GLY A 121 11.20 20.91 9.14
C GLY A 121 10.14 21.79 8.47
N ALA A 122 9.08 21.18 7.94
CA ALA A 122 7.95 21.91 7.39
C ALA A 122 6.91 22.21 8.48
N ILE A 123 6.41 21.19 9.18
CA ILE A 123 5.24 21.32 10.06
C ILE A 123 5.48 20.63 11.41
N GLN A 124 5.22 21.34 12.50
CA GLN A 124 5.05 20.73 13.82
C GLN A 124 3.58 20.77 14.23
N LEU A 125 3.07 19.65 14.75
CA LEU A 125 1.75 19.54 15.37
C LEU A 125 1.89 19.38 16.89
N ARG A 126 1.14 20.18 17.66
CA ARG A 126 1.06 20.03 19.12
C ARG A 126 -0.26 20.57 19.70
N GLY A 127 -0.53 20.22 20.96
CA GLY A 127 -1.63 20.80 21.72
C GLY A 127 -3.03 20.38 21.26
N GLY A 128 -3.19 19.21 20.62
CA GLY A 128 -4.46 18.75 20.06
C GLY A 128 -4.74 19.33 18.66
N ALA A 129 -3.68 19.61 17.90
CA ALA A 129 -3.81 20.13 16.55
C ALA A 129 -4.48 19.13 15.60
N GLU A 130 -5.25 19.63 14.64
CA GLU A 130 -5.83 18.87 13.55
C GLU A 130 -5.33 19.45 12.23
N VAL A 131 -4.51 18.69 11.49
CA VAL A 131 -3.94 19.14 10.22
C VAL A 131 -4.42 18.29 9.07
N THR A 132 -4.86 18.94 8.00
CA THR A 132 -5.19 18.30 6.71
C THR A 132 -4.25 18.84 5.63
N ILE A 133 -3.60 17.92 4.90
CA ILE A 133 -2.71 18.23 3.77
C ILE A 133 -3.29 17.57 2.53
N TYR A 134 -3.64 18.37 1.54
CA TYR A 134 -4.30 17.91 0.32
C TYR A 134 -3.58 18.43 -0.92
N GLN A 135 -3.33 17.56 -1.90
CA GLN A 135 -2.72 17.95 -3.19
C GLN A 135 -1.44 18.76 -3.04
N SER A 136 -0.64 18.47 -2.01
CA SER A 136 0.51 19.30 -1.64
C SER A 136 1.81 18.51 -1.70
N THR A 137 2.92 19.22 -1.80
CA THR A 137 4.27 18.63 -1.83
C THR A 137 5.07 19.12 -0.63
N LEU A 138 5.65 18.20 0.13
CA LEU A 138 6.62 18.48 1.19
C LEU A 138 7.98 17.97 0.73
N ALA A 139 8.89 18.87 0.37
CA ALA A 139 10.14 18.51 -0.27
C ALA A 139 11.39 19.06 0.44
N ASN A 140 12.46 18.26 0.52
CA ASN A 140 13.76 18.67 1.03
C ASN A 140 13.72 19.32 2.44
N ASN A 141 12.72 19.00 3.24
CA ASN A 141 12.64 19.48 4.61
C ASN A 141 13.57 18.64 5.50
N SER A 142 14.17 19.27 6.50
CA SER A 142 15.07 18.59 7.41
C SER A 142 14.78 18.89 8.88
N ALA A 143 14.86 17.88 9.73
CA ALA A 143 14.74 18.06 11.16
C ALA A 143 15.55 17.01 11.95
N VAL A 144 15.57 17.13 13.28
CA VAL A 144 16.09 16.03 14.12
C VAL A 144 15.08 14.89 14.15
N TYR A 145 13.79 15.20 14.30
CA TYR A 145 12.69 14.24 14.29
C TYR A 145 11.63 14.65 13.27
N GLY A 146 11.26 13.73 12.37
CA GLY A 146 10.27 13.96 11.34
C GLY A 146 10.75 15.01 10.35
N GLY A 147 11.53 14.60 9.35
CA GLY A 147 12.20 15.54 8.43
C GLY A 147 11.26 16.57 7.82
N ALA A 148 10.03 16.16 7.47
CA ALA A 148 8.95 17.07 7.07
C ALA A 148 8.02 17.44 8.22
N ILE A 149 7.45 16.43 8.91
CA ILE A 149 6.38 16.61 9.89
C ILE A 149 6.76 15.93 11.20
N ALA A 150 6.63 16.65 12.30
CA ALA A 150 6.69 16.07 13.64
C ALA A 150 5.34 16.20 14.35
N HIS A 151 4.83 15.07 14.81
CA HIS A 151 3.62 14.97 15.62
C HIS A 151 4.03 14.79 17.09
N LYS A 152 3.95 15.87 17.88
CA LYS A 152 4.45 15.87 19.25
C LYS A 152 3.39 15.35 20.22
N GLY A 153 3.79 14.41 21.07
CA GLY A 153 2.94 13.83 22.12
C GLY A 153 2.50 14.82 23.20
N GLY A 154 1.56 14.38 24.03
CA GLY A 154 1.01 15.12 25.19
C GLY A 154 -0.51 15.33 25.13
N GLN A 155 -1.06 15.42 23.92
CA GLN A 155 -2.49 15.38 23.58
C GLN A 155 -2.64 14.70 22.21
N PRO A 156 -3.76 14.03 21.91
CA PRO A 156 -3.91 13.36 20.61
C PRO A 156 -4.08 14.39 19.50
N ASN A 157 -3.01 14.68 18.73
CA ASN A 157 -3.15 15.42 17.47
C ASN A 157 -3.67 14.49 16.36
N ARG A 158 -4.25 15.09 15.31
CA ARG A 158 -4.74 14.38 14.12
C ARG A 158 -4.08 14.91 12.86
N LEU A 159 -3.59 14.01 12.02
CA LEU A 159 -3.01 14.33 10.72
C LEU A 159 -3.73 13.55 9.61
N ALA A 160 -4.26 14.26 8.63
CA ALA A 160 -4.83 13.69 7.41
C ALA A 160 -4.01 14.15 6.21
N ILE A 161 -3.54 13.21 5.40
CA ILE A 161 -2.76 13.45 4.18
C ILE A 161 -3.47 12.75 3.03
N ASP A 162 -3.79 13.50 1.98
CA ASP A 162 -4.44 12.96 0.80
C ASP A 162 -3.83 13.56 -0.47
N THR A 163 -3.59 12.69 -1.47
CA THR A 163 -3.13 13.08 -2.80
C THR A 163 -1.87 13.95 -2.74
N SER A 164 -0.92 13.62 -1.86
CA SER A 164 0.23 14.48 -1.56
C SER A 164 1.57 13.75 -1.73
N SER A 165 2.65 14.52 -1.85
CA SER A 165 4.00 14.02 -2.13
C SER A 165 5.00 14.43 -1.06
N PHE A 166 5.80 13.48 -0.58
CA PHE A 166 6.91 13.70 0.34
C PHE A 166 8.21 13.28 -0.34
N LEU A 167 9.04 14.26 -0.71
CA LEU A 167 10.21 14.04 -1.55
C LEU A 167 11.50 14.50 -0.86
N GLY A 168 12.47 13.60 -0.70
CA GLY A 168 13.82 14.00 -0.28
C GLY A 168 13.90 14.61 1.13
N ASN A 169 12.94 14.33 2.01
CA ASN A 169 12.98 14.85 3.38
C ASN A 169 13.97 14.05 4.22
N ARG A 170 14.66 14.73 5.17
CA ARG A 170 15.77 14.15 5.92
C ARG A 170 15.67 14.37 7.43
N ALA A 171 15.77 13.30 8.20
CA ALA A 171 15.88 13.37 9.66
C ALA A 171 17.27 12.98 10.17
N GLU A 172 17.79 13.72 11.16
CA GLU A 172 19.04 13.38 11.84
C GLU A 172 18.88 12.20 12.81
N ARG A 173 17.66 11.86 13.22
CA ARG A 173 17.37 10.67 14.04
C ARG A 173 16.25 9.84 13.44
N HIS A 174 15.00 10.24 13.64
CA HIS A 174 13.84 9.40 13.38
C HIS A 174 12.96 9.98 12.28
N ALA A 175 12.41 9.10 11.43
CA ALA A 175 11.44 9.42 10.39
C ALA A 175 11.93 10.49 9.40
N GLY A 176 12.47 10.05 8.26
CA GLY A 176 12.84 10.97 7.19
C GLY A 176 11.70 11.88 6.73
N ALA A 177 10.44 11.45 6.87
CA ALA A 177 9.27 12.26 6.57
C ALA A 177 8.43 12.61 7.81
N ILE A 178 7.83 11.64 8.49
CA ILE A 178 6.78 11.86 9.50
C ILE A 178 7.09 11.10 10.80
N ASP A 179 7.41 11.81 11.87
CA ASP A 179 7.56 11.22 13.21
C ASP A 179 6.23 11.29 13.98
N ILE A 180 5.71 10.13 14.41
CA ILE A 180 4.40 10.00 15.06
C ILE A 180 4.58 9.60 16.53
N VAL A 181 4.29 10.55 17.43
CA VAL A 181 4.32 10.33 18.89
C VAL A 181 2.93 10.49 19.49
N GLY A 182 2.08 9.49 19.24
CA GLY A 182 0.68 9.43 19.68
C GLY A 182 -0.32 10.00 18.67
N GLY A 183 -1.61 9.95 18.99
CA GLY A 183 -2.68 10.53 18.15
C GLY A 183 -3.05 9.67 16.93
N THR A 184 -3.67 10.29 15.93
CA THR A 184 -4.17 9.57 14.73
C THR A 184 -3.61 10.14 13.44
N VAL A 185 -3.22 9.25 12.52
CA VAL A 185 -2.69 9.61 11.20
C VAL A 185 -3.42 8.81 10.11
N SER A 186 -3.92 9.50 9.10
CA SER A 186 -4.51 8.90 7.90
C SER A 186 -3.78 9.40 6.67
N ILE A 187 -3.28 8.48 5.84
CA ILE A 187 -2.56 8.78 4.61
C ILE A 187 -3.21 8.02 3.48
N GLN A 188 -3.61 8.72 2.41
CA GLN A 188 -4.22 8.08 1.24
C GLN A 188 -3.73 8.70 -0.05
N ASN A 189 -3.70 7.90 -1.12
CA ASN A 189 -3.42 8.36 -2.49
C ASN A 189 -2.10 9.14 -2.63
N SER A 190 -1.12 8.85 -1.78
CA SER A 190 0.06 9.71 -1.58
C SER A 190 1.36 8.99 -1.93
N SER A 191 2.44 9.75 -2.08
CA SER A 191 3.76 9.21 -2.42
C SER A 191 4.86 9.70 -1.49
N PHE A 192 5.77 8.79 -1.13
CA PHE A 192 6.96 9.04 -0.33
C PHE A 192 8.18 8.55 -1.08
N GLN A 193 9.05 9.48 -1.45
CA GLN A 193 10.16 9.23 -2.35
C GLN A 193 11.46 9.76 -1.75
N GLU A 194 12.46 8.89 -1.72
CA GLU A 194 13.84 9.29 -1.39
C GLU A 194 13.98 10.00 -0.04
N ASN A 195 13.07 9.72 0.91
CA ASN A 195 13.18 10.23 2.27
C ASN A 195 14.23 9.42 3.05
N HIS A 196 14.94 10.08 3.95
CA HIS A 196 16.08 9.50 4.65
C HIS A 196 16.10 9.79 6.15
N SER A 197 16.40 8.79 6.98
CA SER A 197 16.76 8.99 8.38
C SER A 197 18.14 8.42 8.71
N GLU A 198 18.87 9.10 9.59
CA GLU A 198 20.20 8.67 10.06
C GLU A 198 20.15 7.64 11.20
N ASP A 199 18.96 7.28 11.70
CA ASP A 199 18.78 6.23 12.72
C ASP A 199 17.72 5.21 12.27
N TYR A 200 16.44 5.44 12.61
CA TYR A 200 15.33 4.50 12.35
C TYR A 200 14.20 5.13 11.55
N GLY A 201 13.50 4.31 10.78
CA GLY A 201 12.30 4.69 10.03
C GLY A 201 12.62 5.70 8.93
N GLY A 202 12.91 5.23 7.73
CA GLY A 202 13.31 6.10 6.62
C GLY A 202 12.21 7.06 6.19
N VAL A 203 10.95 6.73 6.49
CA VAL A 203 9.80 7.59 6.23
C VAL A 203 9.02 7.87 7.51
N ILE A 204 8.58 6.82 8.21
CA ILE A 204 7.63 6.90 9.32
C ILE A 204 8.15 6.13 10.55
N THR A 205 8.07 6.76 11.70
CA THR A 205 8.15 6.12 13.03
C THR A 205 6.79 6.17 13.70
N ASN A 206 6.31 5.02 14.21
CA ASN A 206 5.02 4.89 14.86
C ASN A 206 5.21 4.49 16.34
N ALA A 207 5.21 5.48 17.23
CA ALA A 207 5.41 5.28 18.67
C ALA A 207 4.11 4.86 19.38
N SER A 208 4.21 4.46 20.66
CA SER A 208 3.06 4.01 21.45
C SER A 208 1.89 5.02 21.49
N ASN A 209 0.67 4.51 21.64
CA ASN A 209 -0.58 5.30 21.67
C ASN A 209 -0.88 6.08 20.38
N SER A 210 -0.33 5.65 19.25
CA SER A 210 -0.69 6.16 17.92
C SER A 210 -1.51 5.13 17.14
N THR A 211 -2.38 5.63 16.26
CA THR A 211 -3.10 4.81 15.28
C THR A 211 -2.91 5.40 13.90
N THR A 212 -2.33 4.60 13.01
CA THR A 212 -1.97 5.03 11.66
C THR A 212 -2.65 4.16 10.62
N ARG A 213 -3.27 4.78 9.61
CA ARG A 213 -3.86 4.11 8.45
C ARG A 213 -3.26 4.67 7.17
N ILE A 214 -2.78 3.80 6.30
CA ILE A 214 -2.14 4.16 5.04
C ILE A 214 -2.77 3.33 3.91
N GLU A 215 -3.28 4.02 2.90
CA GLU A 215 -4.03 3.40 1.80
C GLU A 215 -3.58 3.92 0.44
N ASN A 216 -3.62 3.06 -0.58
CA ASN A 216 -3.40 3.47 -1.98
C ASN A 216 -2.17 4.39 -2.15
N SER A 217 -1.07 4.03 -1.51
CA SER A 217 0.09 4.93 -1.42
C SER A 217 1.37 4.23 -1.83
N THR A 218 2.31 4.99 -2.38
CA THR A 218 3.57 4.47 -2.90
C THR A 218 4.76 4.98 -2.09
N PHE A 219 5.64 4.06 -1.67
CA PHE A 219 6.89 4.34 -0.96
C PHE A 219 8.07 3.83 -1.79
N TYR A 220 8.85 4.75 -2.35
CA TYR A 220 9.88 4.45 -3.32
C TYR A 220 11.26 4.97 -2.88
N LYS A 221 12.27 4.08 -2.87
CA LYS A 221 13.67 4.43 -2.57
C LYS A 221 13.89 5.23 -1.28
N ASN A 222 13.03 5.04 -0.29
CA ASN A 222 13.27 5.61 1.03
C ASN A 222 14.34 4.79 1.76
N SER A 223 15.05 5.43 2.68
CA SER A 223 16.14 4.77 3.37
C SER A 223 16.28 5.19 4.82
N ALA A 224 16.79 4.28 5.63
CA ALA A 224 17.27 4.59 6.96
C ALA A 224 18.69 4.07 7.10
N LYS A 225 19.40 4.55 8.11
CA LYS A 225 20.72 4.02 8.39
C LYS A 225 20.63 2.63 9.01
N HIS A 226 19.84 2.48 10.06
CA HIS A 226 19.91 1.33 10.94
C HIS A 226 18.70 0.40 10.87
N ASP A 227 17.47 0.92 10.89
CA ASP A 227 16.25 0.10 10.80
C ASP A 227 15.15 0.72 9.93
N ALA A 228 14.44 -0.13 9.20
CA ALA A 228 13.28 0.17 8.36
C ALA A 228 13.48 1.35 7.40
N GLY A 229 13.79 1.07 6.14
CA GLY A 229 13.83 2.10 5.09
C GLY A 229 12.49 2.81 4.87
N VAL A 230 11.36 2.27 5.35
CA VAL A 230 10.06 2.94 5.35
C VAL A 230 9.51 3.12 6.75
N LEU A 231 9.18 2.02 7.42
CA LEU A 231 8.29 2.03 8.58
C LEU A 231 8.92 1.32 9.78
N GLN A 232 9.18 2.09 10.84
CA GLN A 232 9.59 1.58 12.14
C GLN A 232 8.41 1.65 13.12
N VAL A 233 8.04 0.52 13.72
CA VAL A 233 6.94 0.43 14.69
C VAL A 233 7.47 0.11 16.09
N PHE A 234 7.32 1.05 17.02
CA PHE A 234 7.74 0.89 18.42
C PHE A 234 6.61 0.48 19.37
N GLY A 235 5.35 0.76 18.99
CA GLY A 235 4.21 0.38 19.82
C GLY A 235 2.84 0.90 19.36
N GLY A 236 2.79 1.79 18.36
CA GLY A 236 1.52 2.25 17.79
C GLY A 236 0.95 1.28 16.76
N ASP A 237 -0.38 1.19 16.69
CA ASP A 237 -1.06 0.34 15.73
C ASP A 237 -1.01 0.97 14.33
N ILE A 238 -0.77 0.14 13.32
CA ILE A 238 -0.73 0.56 11.92
C ILE A 238 -1.46 -0.42 11.00
N SER A 239 -2.25 0.15 10.09
CA SER A 239 -2.95 -0.53 9.01
C SER A 239 -2.45 -0.03 7.66
N LEU A 240 -1.97 -0.94 6.83
CA LEU A 240 -1.48 -0.69 5.47
C LEU A 240 -2.36 -1.49 4.50
N LEU A 241 -3.02 -0.80 3.56
CA LEU A 241 -3.93 -1.43 2.61
C LEU A 241 -3.69 -0.90 1.19
N HIS A 242 -3.48 -1.78 0.21
CA HIS A 242 -3.14 -1.36 -1.16
C HIS A 242 -1.95 -0.40 -1.20
N VAL A 243 -0.86 -0.76 -0.53
CA VAL A 243 0.37 0.05 -0.49
C VAL A 243 1.45 -0.61 -1.33
N THR A 244 2.22 0.19 -2.08
CA THR A 244 3.39 -0.28 -2.83
C THR A 244 4.67 0.26 -2.21
N MET A 245 5.42 -0.58 -1.50
CA MET A 245 6.71 -0.23 -0.90
C MET A 245 7.84 -0.90 -1.66
N VAL A 246 8.57 -0.16 -2.50
CA VAL A 246 9.62 -0.74 -3.33
C VAL A 246 10.93 0.03 -3.34
N ARG A 247 12.02 -0.70 -3.51
CA ARG A 247 13.39 -0.19 -3.58
C ARG A 247 13.84 0.58 -2.33
N ASN A 248 13.14 0.43 -1.21
CA ASN A 248 13.56 0.97 0.08
C ASN A 248 14.72 0.14 0.65
N PHE A 249 15.63 0.78 1.39
CA PHE A 249 16.89 0.12 1.78
C PHE A 249 17.49 0.70 3.06
N LEU A 250 18.44 -0.05 3.64
CA LEU A 250 19.29 0.41 4.74
C LEU A 250 20.72 0.63 4.27
N THR A 251 21.39 1.65 4.82
CA THR A 251 22.79 1.95 4.49
C THR A 251 23.80 1.32 5.45
N ALA A 252 23.41 1.06 6.70
CA ALA A 252 24.23 0.40 7.72
C ALA A 252 23.34 -0.41 8.70
N PRO A 253 22.70 -1.49 8.22
CA PRO A 253 21.66 -2.19 8.95
C PRO A 253 22.17 -2.83 10.25
N TYR A 254 21.35 -2.82 11.28
CA TYR A 254 21.51 -3.73 12.42
C TYR A 254 21.12 -5.16 12.04
N SER A 255 21.50 -6.14 12.85
CA SER A 255 21.23 -7.56 12.58
C SER A 255 19.75 -7.95 12.68
N ASN A 256 18.92 -7.08 13.26
CA ASN A 256 17.51 -7.27 13.55
C ASN A 256 16.65 -6.19 12.85
N ALA A 257 17.01 -5.91 11.60
CA ALA A 257 16.47 -4.82 10.80
C ALA A 257 15.83 -5.34 9.50
N GLY A 258 14.58 -4.96 9.27
CA GLY A 258 13.93 -5.09 7.97
C GLY A 258 14.25 -3.87 7.12
N ASN A 259 14.52 -4.08 5.83
CA ASN A 259 14.86 -3.01 4.90
C ASN A 259 13.67 -2.12 4.56
N THR A 260 12.46 -2.61 4.70
CA THR A 260 11.25 -1.83 4.47
C THR A 260 10.49 -1.60 5.77
N ILE A 261 10.16 -2.68 6.49
CA ILE A 261 9.36 -2.63 7.70
C ILE A 261 10.09 -3.31 8.85
N THR A 262 10.21 -2.63 9.98
CA THR A 262 10.70 -3.21 11.23
C THR A 262 9.67 -2.97 12.33
N LYS A 263 9.23 -4.05 12.95
CA LYS A 263 8.45 -4.02 14.18
C LYS A 263 9.36 -4.37 15.36
N GLN A 264 9.56 -3.42 16.26
CA GLN A 264 10.30 -3.62 17.50
C GLN A 264 9.46 -3.02 18.64
N ALA A 265 8.40 -3.74 19.01
CA ALA A 265 7.53 -3.31 20.08
C ALA A 265 8.20 -3.48 21.45
N SER A 266 8.01 -2.51 22.35
CA SER A 266 8.55 -2.57 23.72
C SER A 266 7.91 -3.65 24.60
N SER A 267 6.70 -4.11 24.24
CA SER A 267 5.93 -5.10 24.99
C SER A 267 5.18 -6.07 24.06
N PRO A 268 4.97 -7.34 24.45
CA PRO A 268 4.11 -8.26 23.69
C PRO A 268 2.69 -7.71 23.54
N GLY A 269 2.22 -7.57 22.29
CA GLY A 269 0.86 -7.09 21.97
C GLY A 269 0.77 -5.60 21.62
N ASP A 270 1.83 -4.83 21.83
CA ASP A 270 1.93 -3.45 21.34
C ASP A 270 2.32 -3.43 19.85
N GLY A 271 1.93 -2.35 19.16
CA GLY A 271 2.38 -2.05 17.82
C GLY A 271 1.84 -3.01 16.76
N LYS A 272 0.52 -3.23 16.72
CA LYS A 272 -0.06 -4.16 15.75
C LYS A 272 0.16 -3.65 14.33
N VAL A 273 0.68 -4.51 13.47
CA VAL A 273 0.88 -4.23 12.05
C VAL A 273 -0.08 -5.11 11.25
N SER A 274 -1.11 -4.49 10.67
CA SER A 274 -1.92 -5.11 9.63
C SER A 274 -1.45 -4.63 8.26
N LEU A 275 -1.20 -5.57 7.37
CA LEU A 275 -0.79 -5.30 6.00
C LEU A 275 -1.65 -6.13 5.06
N ARG A 276 -2.39 -5.51 4.16
CA ARG A 276 -3.32 -6.22 3.26
C ARG A 276 -3.20 -5.70 1.84
N ASN A 277 -3.38 -6.58 0.86
CA ASN A 277 -3.36 -6.23 -0.56
C ASN A 277 -2.18 -5.36 -0.98
N SER A 278 -1.00 -5.56 -0.40
CA SER A 278 0.15 -4.65 -0.51
C SER A 278 1.41 -5.34 -1.03
N ILE A 279 2.29 -4.56 -1.65
CA ILE A 279 3.59 -4.99 -2.18
C ILE A 279 4.70 -4.49 -1.25
N VAL A 280 5.59 -5.40 -0.85
CA VAL A 280 6.83 -5.09 -0.13
C VAL A 280 8.00 -5.66 -0.91
N SER A 281 8.86 -4.81 -1.47
CA SER A 281 10.04 -5.25 -2.23
C SER A 281 11.18 -4.24 -2.14
N GLY A 282 11.91 -4.29 -1.03
CA GLY A 282 13.11 -3.49 -0.76
C GLY A 282 14.32 -3.91 -1.57
N ARG A 283 15.47 -3.29 -1.26
CA ARG A 283 16.78 -3.55 -1.90
C ARG A 283 17.76 -4.14 -0.89
N GLY A 284 18.21 -5.36 -1.16
CA GLY A 284 19.10 -6.11 -0.26
C GLY A 284 18.33 -6.63 0.95
N GLY A 285 19.03 -7.29 1.89
CA GLY A 285 18.52 -7.68 3.21
C GLY A 285 17.19 -8.44 3.22
N GLU A 286 16.57 -8.50 4.39
CA GLU A 286 15.19 -8.95 4.58
C GLU A 286 14.25 -7.73 4.48
N ASP A 287 13.15 -7.82 3.74
CA ASP A 287 12.16 -6.76 3.60
C ASP A 287 11.44 -6.41 4.91
N CYS A 288 11.11 -7.42 5.72
CA CYS A 288 10.38 -7.29 6.97
C CYS A 288 11.13 -7.92 8.15
N PHE A 289 11.07 -7.26 9.32
CA PHE A 289 11.54 -7.81 10.58
C PHE A 289 10.52 -7.60 11.71
N GLY A 290 10.48 -8.53 12.67
CA GLY A 290 9.67 -8.38 13.90
C GLY A 290 8.27 -8.97 13.87
N GLY A 291 7.91 -9.65 12.79
CA GLY A 291 6.61 -10.31 12.61
C GLY A 291 5.45 -9.33 12.34
N LEU A 292 4.52 -9.77 11.50
CA LEU A 292 3.31 -9.02 11.17
C LEU A 292 2.11 -9.70 11.82
N ASP A 293 1.15 -8.94 12.34
CA ASP A 293 0.04 -9.48 13.15
C ASP A 293 -1.13 -9.99 12.29
N GLN A 294 -1.42 -9.28 11.20
CA GLN A 294 -2.50 -9.64 10.28
C GLN A 294 -2.10 -9.33 8.85
N TYR A 295 -2.16 -10.33 7.98
CA TYR A 295 -1.85 -10.14 6.57
C TYR A 295 -2.69 -11.01 5.65
N SER A 296 -3.11 -10.45 4.53
CA SER A 296 -3.83 -11.15 3.46
C SER A 296 -3.59 -10.47 2.11
N GLY A 297 -3.54 -11.25 1.03
CA GLY A 297 -3.40 -10.72 -0.33
C GLY A 297 -2.12 -9.92 -0.58
N ASN A 298 -1.01 -10.18 0.14
CA ASN A 298 0.23 -9.43 -0.06
C ASN A 298 1.23 -10.14 -0.97
N LEU A 299 2.17 -9.36 -1.49
CA LEU A 299 3.29 -9.85 -2.28
C LEU A 299 4.61 -9.32 -1.72
N SER A 300 5.55 -10.23 -1.45
CA SER A 300 6.94 -9.88 -1.16
C SER A 300 7.88 -10.53 -2.16
N ARG A 301 9.08 -9.98 -2.34
CA ARG A 301 10.07 -10.61 -3.24
C ARG A 301 10.85 -11.72 -2.54
N ASP A 302 11.22 -11.52 -1.29
CA ASP A 302 12.19 -12.34 -0.57
C ASP A 302 11.56 -13.30 0.45
N GLY A 303 10.25 -13.21 0.69
CA GLY A 303 9.51 -14.04 1.63
C GLY A 303 9.74 -13.70 3.11
N SER A 304 10.59 -12.73 3.44
CA SER A 304 10.93 -12.35 4.82
C SER A 304 9.72 -11.87 5.62
N CYS A 305 8.70 -11.36 4.94
CA CYS A 305 7.45 -10.90 5.54
C CYS A 305 6.48 -12.03 5.92
N GLY A 306 6.78 -13.29 5.58
CA GLY A 306 5.95 -14.45 5.91
C GLY A 306 4.65 -14.56 5.10
N PHE A 307 4.58 -13.91 3.94
CA PHE A 307 3.39 -13.95 3.08
C PHE A 307 3.24 -15.28 2.34
N GLU A 308 2.00 -15.60 1.96
CA GLU A 308 1.66 -16.78 1.16
C GLU A 308 2.31 -16.74 -0.24
N ARG A 309 2.56 -15.54 -0.78
CA ARG A 309 3.13 -15.33 -2.11
C ARG A 309 4.47 -14.63 -2.02
N SER A 310 5.48 -15.22 -2.67
CA SER A 310 6.80 -14.64 -2.82
C SER A 310 7.23 -14.65 -4.29
N ALA A 311 7.26 -13.49 -4.94
CA ALA A 311 7.66 -13.32 -6.33
C ALA A 311 8.09 -11.88 -6.63
N ALA A 312 8.84 -11.68 -7.71
CA ALA A 312 9.18 -10.34 -8.16
C ALA A 312 7.91 -9.59 -8.64
N PRO A 313 7.64 -8.37 -8.15
CA PRO A 313 6.37 -7.68 -8.42
C PRO A 313 6.19 -7.16 -9.84
N ARG A 314 7.24 -7.16 -10.68
CA ARG A 314 7.21 -6.71 -12.10
C ARG A 314 6.47 -5.37 -12.26
N LEU A 315 7.09 -4.33 -11.75
CA LEU A 315 6.57 -2.96 -11.80
C LEU A 315 7.27 -2.17 -12.90
N GLY A 316 6.53 -1.21 -13.48
CA GLY A 316 7.06 -0.24 -14.44
C GLY A 316 7.98 0.79 -13.81
N ASP A 317 8.23 1.86 -14.55
CA ASP A 317 8.96 3.01 -14.06
C ASP A 317 8.07 3.87 -13.15
N LEU A 318 8.74 4.60 -12.24
CA LEU A 318 8.06 5.55 -11.37
C LEU A 318 7.57 6.74 -12.20
N THR A 319 6.30 7.12 -12.06
CA THR A 319 5.67 8.21 -12.81
C THR A 319 4.58 8.90 -11.98
N GLY A 320 4.01 9.99 -12.49
CA GLY A 320 2.91 10.72 -11.84
C GLY A 320 3.34 11.62 -10.68
N SER A 321 2.36 12.37 -10.16
CA SER A 321 2.50 13.21 -8.97
C SER A 321 1.13 13.33 -8.27
N PRO A 322 0.89 12.66 -7.13
CA PRO A 322 1.83 11.81 -6.39
C PRO A 322 2.36 10.62 -7.20
N ALA A 323 3.62 10.25 -6.99
CA ALA A 323 4.26 9.25 -7.81
C ALA A 323 3.76 7.83 -7.50
N TYR A 324 3.68 7.00 -8.54
CA TYR A 324 3.24 5.61 -8.49
C TYR A 324 4.02 4.74 -9.49
N LEU A 325 3.88 3.42 -9.38
CA LEU A 325 4.40 2.47 -10.36
C LEU A 325 3.24 1.65 -10.93
N THR A 326 3.19 1.53 -12.25
CA THR A 326 2.22 0.63 -12.91
C THR A 326 2.64 -0.83 -12.73
N LEU A 327 1.66 -1.73 -12.77
CA LEU A 327 1.90 -3.15 -12.92
C LEU A 327 2.23 -3.44 -14.39
N LEU A 328 3.29 -4.21 -14.64
CA LEU A 328 3.61 -4.69 -15.99
C LEU A 328 2.82 -5.96 -16.30
N ASP A 329 2.70 -6.28 -17.59
CA ASP A 329 2.14 -7.54 -18.07
C ASP A 329 2.69 -8.73 -17.29
N GLN A 330 1.79 -9.66 -16.92
CA GLN A 330 2.08 -10.86 -16.12
C GLN A 330 2.74 -10.57 -14.77
N SER A 331 2.52 -9.39 -14.20
CA SER A 331 2.85 -9.15 -12.81
C SER A 331 2.06 -10.13 -11.92
N PRO A 332 2.71 -10.76 -10.92
CA PRO A 332 2.03 -11.65 -9.98
C PRO A 332 1.11 -10.90 -9.01
N ALA A 333 1.05 -9.56 -9.10
CA ALA A 333 0.15 -8.72 -8.33
C ALA A 333 -1.21 -8.51 -9.03
N VAL A 334 -1.32 -8.81 -10.33
CA VAL A 334 -2.54 -8.57 -11.10
C VAL A 334 -3.60 -9.63 -10.76
N ASP A 335 -4.85 -9.21 -10.55
CA ASP A 335 -6.05 -9.99 -10.24
C ASP A 335 -5.89 -10.94 -9.03
N THR A 336 -5.02 -10.63 -8.07
CA THR A 336 -4.63 -11.56 -6.99
C THR A 336 -4.76 -11.00 -5.58
N ALA A 337 -5.29 -9.78 -5.43
CA ALA A 337 -5.63 -9.25 -4.13
C ALA A 337 -6.72 -10.09 -3.43
N ASP A 338 -6.77 -10.01 -2.11
CA ASP A 338 -7.88 -10.54 -1.32
C ASP A 338 -9.14 -9.68 -1.60
N PRO A 339 -10.21 -10.27 -2.17
CA PRO A 339 -11.42 -9.53 -2.52
C PRO A 339 -12.15 -8.96 -1.29
N GLU A 340 -11.95 -9.49 -0.08
CA GLU A 340 -12.55 -8.93 1.14
C GLU A 340 -12.01 -7.53 1.47
N PHE A 341 -10.78 -7.23 1.04
CA PHE A 341 -10.08 -5.98 1.34
C PHE A 341 -9.87 -5.10 0.12
N CYS A 342 -10.65 -5.29 -0.95
CA CYS A 342 -10.53 -4.44 -2.13
C CYS A 342 -11.14 -3.06 -1.90
N LEU A 343 -10.35 -1.99 -2.10
CA LEU A 343 -10.81 -0.60 -2.06
C LEU A 343 -11.58 -0.23 -3.34
N GLU A 344 -12.44 0.80 -3.29
CA GLU A 344 -13.24 1.21 -4.45
C GLU A 344 -12.41 1.78 -5.62
N THR A 345 -11.30 2.45 -5.29
CA THR A 345 -10.39 3.07 -6.27
C THR A 345 -8.93 2.84 -5.89
N ASP A 346 -8.02 3.04 -6.84
CA ASP A 346 -6.57 3.02 -6.64
C ASP A 346 -5.99 4.42 -6.35
N GLN A 347 -4.67 4.53 -6.23
CA GLN A 347 -3.96 5.78 -5.92
C GLN A 347 -4.27 6.94 -6.88
N ILE A 348 -4.62 6.65 -8.14
CA ILE A 348 -4.88 7.66 -9.17
C ILE A 348 -6.38 7.79 -9.50
N GLY A 349 -7.24 7.11 -8.74
CA GLY A 349 -8.69 7.16 -8.91
C GLY A 349 -9.25 6.16 -9.93
N THR A 350 -8.46 5.20 -10.40
CA THR A 350 -8.97 4.08 -11.21
C THR A 350 -9.88 3.21 -10.35
N ALA A 351 -11.09 2.91 -10.82
CA ALA A 351 -12.00 2.03 -10.09
C ALA A 351 -11.44 0.60 -9.99
N ARG A 352 -11.72 -0.11 -8.89
CA ARG A 352 -11.38 -1.52 -8.73
C ARG A 352 -12.64 -2.41 -8.68
N PRO A 353 -12.57 -3.68 -9.13
CA PRO A 353 -11.49 -4.24 -9.93
C PRO A 353 -11.54 -3.73 -11.38
N GLN A 354 -10.37 -3.66 -12.02
CA GLN A 354 -10.26 -3.76 -13.48
C GLN A 354 -9.91 -5.21 -13.81
N GLY A 355 -10.48 -5.77 -14.88
CA GLY A 355 -10.17 -7.16 -15.25
C GLY A 355 -10.90 -8.21 -14.39
N GLY A 356 -10.15 -9.23 -13.95
CA GLY A 356 -10.70 -10.44 -13.30
C GLY A 356 -10.83 -10.35 -11.77
N GLY A 357 -10.13 -9.42 -11.14
CA GLY A 357 -10.10 -9.21 -9.70
C GLY A 357 -9.29 -7.96 -9.35
N CYS A 358 -9.23 -7.61 -8.06
CA CYS A 358 -8.45 -6.45 -7.65
C CYS A 358 -6.96 -6.77 -7.63
N ASP A 359 -6.15 -5.75 -7.84
CA ASP A 359 -4.70 -5.90 -7.85
C ASP A 359 -4.05 -5.62 -6.51
N ILE A 360 -2.98 -6.36 -6.21
CA ILE A 360 -2.13 -6.11 -5.05
C ILE A 360 -1.32 -4.83 -5.31
N GLY A 361 -1.27 -3.94 -4.31
CA GLY A 361 -0.53 -2.69 -4.35
C GLY A 361 -1.41 -1.47 -4.65
N ALA A 362 -0.75 -0.32 -4.79
CA ALA A 362 -1.39 1.00 -4.86
C ALA A 362 -2.09 1.33 -6.18
N ILE A 363 -1.82 0.58 -7.25
CA ILE A 363 -2.36 0.82 -8.58
C ILE A 363 -3.14 -0.39 -9.07
N GLU A 364 -4.24 -0.11 -9.75
CA GLU A 364 -5.03 -1.08 -10.47
C GLU A 364 -4.62 -1.05 -11.97
N SER A 365 -4.29 -2.21 -12.49
CA SER A 365 -3.93 -2.44 -13.89
C SER A 365 -5.14 -2.24 -14.78
N THR A 366 -5.11 -1.20 -15.63
CA THR A 366 -6.11 -0.99 -16.67
C THR A 366 -5.89 -1.85 -17.90
N THR A 367 -4.72 -2.49 -18.03
CA THR A 367 -4.54 -3.57 -18.98
C THR A 367 -5.38 -4.73 -18.50
N ALA A 368 -6.54 -4.92 -19.17
CA ALA A 368 -7.27 -6.17 -19.10
C ALA A 368 -6.30 -7.28 -19.53
N MET A 369 -5.68 -7.94 -18.56
CA MET A 369 -5.42 -9.35 -18.73
C MET A 369 -6.78 -9.94 -19.13
N PRO A 370 -6.86 -10.81 -20.14
CA PRO A 370 -8.07 -11.58 -20.34
C PRO A 370 -8.33 -12.23 -18.99
N GLY A 371 -9.39 -11.77 -18.31
CA GLY A 371 -9.70 -12.19 -16.94
C GLY A 371 -9.58 -13.69 -16.87
N PRO A 372 -8.99 -14.23 -15.80
CA PRO A 372 -8.09 -15.39 -15.84
C PRO A 372 -8.37 -16.24 -17.07
N THR A 373 -7.50 -16.19 -18.09
CA THR A 373 -7.45 -17.34 -18.99
C THR A 373 -7.28 -18.52 -18.04
N PRO A 374 -8.24 -19.46 -17.94
CA PRO A 374 -8.28 -20.44 -16.87
C PRO A 374 -6.87 -20.98 -16.70
N ALA A 375 -6.27 -20.72 -15.52
CA ALA A 375 -4.83 -20.86 -15.25
C ALA A 375 -4.32 -22.03 -16.04
N PRO A 376 -3.37 -21.84 -17.01
CA PRO A 376 -3.26 -22.65 -18.22
C PRO A 376 -3.55 -24.07 -17.83
N THR A 377 -4.79 -24.56 -18.09
CA THR A 377 -5.36 -25.65 -17.28
C THR A 377 -4.27 -26.71 -17.20
N ILE A 378 -3.59 -26.83 -16.07
CA ILE A 378 -2.52 -27.81 -16.04
C ILE A 378 -3.34 -29.07 -16.00
N CYS A 379 -3.12 -29.95 -16.97
CA CYS A 379 -3.74 -31.25 -16.98
C CYS A 379 -3.47 -31.91 -15.62
N THR A 380 -4.41 -31.74 -14.68
CA THR A 380 -4.24 -32.14 -13.28
C THR A 380 -4.35 -33.65 -13.20
N LEU A 381 -3.91 -34.27 -12.11
CA LEU A 381 -4.10 -35.72 -11.96
C LEU A 381 -5.60 -36.10 -12.09
N GLN A 382 -6.49 -35.26 -11.55
CA GLN A 382 -7.93 -35.41 -11.72
C GLN A 382 -8.36 -35.30 -13.19
N ASP A 383 -7.96 -34.24 -13.89
CA ASP A 383 -8.34 -34.02 -15.29
C ASP A 383 -7.76 -35.10 -16.21
N GLN A 384 -6.57 -35.63 -15.90
CA GLN A 384 -5.91 -36.73 -16.60
C GLN A 384 -6.72 -38.02 -16.49
N ILE A 385 -7.23 -38.33 -15.30
CA ILE A 385 -8.09 -39.50 -15.07
C ILE A 385 -9.42 -39.34 -15.83
N VAL A 386 -10.01 -38.15 -15.84
CA VAL A 386 -11.25 -37.90 -16.58
C VAL A 386 -11.03 -38.02 -18.09
N ALA A 387 -9.94 -37.44 -18.62
CA ALA A 387 -9.60 -37.53 -20.04
C ALA A 387 -9.37 -38.99 -20.47
N ALA A 388 -8.67 -39.76 -19.63
CA ALA A 388 -8.41 -41.18 -19.87
C ALA A 388 -9.69 -42.02 -19.84
N ASN A 389 -10.52 -41.83 -18.82
CA ASN A 389 -11.81 -42.54 -18.71
C ASN A 389 -12.77 -42.28 -19.86
N THR A 390 -12.63 -41.15 -20.56
CA THR A 390 -13.59 -40.73 -21.60
C THR A 390 -13.04 -40.79 -23.02
N ASP A 391 -11.74 -41.08 -23.21
CA ASP A 391 -11.03 -40.96 -24.49
C ASP A 391 -11.29 -39.62 -25.18
N ARG A 392 -11.50 -38.57 -24.40
CA ARG A 392 -11.88 -37.23 -24.87
C ARG A 392 -11.02 -36.20 -24.19
N ALA A 393 -10.68 -35.15 -24.94
CA ALA A 393 -9.98 -34.02 -24.37
C ALA A 393 -10.85 -33.43 -23.26
N TYR A 394 -10.27 -33.32 -22.06
CA TYR A 394 -10.95 -32.80 -20.88
C TYR A 394 -10.14 -31.67 -20.28
N ARG A 395 -10.74 -30.47 -20.27
CA ARG A 395 -10.03 -29.21 -19.99
C ARG A 395 -8.77 -29.09 -20.86
N SER A 396 -7.57 -29.02 -20.28
CA SER A 396 -6.32 -28.99 -21.04
C SER A 396 -5.64 -30.34 -21.21
N CYS A 397 -6.24 -31.43 -20.73
CA CYS A 397 -5.74 -32.74 -21.03
C CYS A 397 -6.10 -33.11 -22.47
N PRO A 398 -5.11 -33.52 -23.31
CA PRO A 398 -5.43 -34.10 -24.60
C PRO A 398 -6.31 -35.34 -24.43
N ALA A 399 -7.06 -35.70 -25.47
CA ALA A 399 -7.82 -36.93 -25.46
C ALA A 399 -6.87 -38.13 -25.25
N GLY A 400 -7.28 -39.05 -24.39
CA GLY A 400 -6.68 -40.38 -24.32
C GLY A 400 -6.86 -41.17 -25.62
N ASN A 401 -6.25 -42.34 -25.68
CA ASN A 401 -6.51 -43.32 -26.73
C ASN A 401 -6.35 -44.74 -26.20
N GLY A 402 -7.45 -45.30 -25.67
CA GLY A 402 -7.48 -46.66 -25.17
C GLY A 402 -6.84 -46.77 -23.79
N ALA A 403 -5.78 -47.58 -23.65
CA ALA A 403 -5.08 -47.68 -22.37
C ALA A 403 -4.15 -46.47 -22.18
N ASP A 404 -4.52 -45.58 -21.27
CA ASP A 404 -3.82 -44.31 -21.09
C ASP A 404 -2.71 -44.39 -20.04
N THR A 405 -1.60 -43.67 -20.28
CA THR A 405 -0.50 -43.54 -19.32
C THR A 405 -0.36 -42.10 -18.84
N ILE A 406 -0.47 -41.93 -17.53
CA ILE A 406 -0.34 -40.67 -16.82
C ILE A 406 1.06 -40.58 -16.20
N TYR A 407 1.84 -39.57 -16.56
CA TYR A 407 3.15 -39.32 -15.97
C TYR A 407 3.06 -38.23 -14.90
N MET A 408 3.40 -38.57 -13.67
CA MET A 408 3.50 -37.60 -12.58
C MET A 408 4.75 -36.74 -12.78
N VAL A 409 4.59 -35.43 -12.58
CA VAL A 409 5.66 -34.42 -12.68
C VAL A 409 5.92 -33.68 -11.36
N ARG A 410 5.14 -34.02 -10.32
CA ARG A 410 5.19 -33.44 -8.98
C ARG A 410 4.40 -34.30 -7.99
N ASP A 411 4.51 -33.96 -6.72
CA ASP A 411 3.66 -34.51 -5.66
C ASP A 411 2.26 -33.89 -5.69
N TYR A 412 1.25 -34.66 -5.25
CA TYR A 412 -0.15 -34.25 -5.18
C TYR A 412 -0.69 -34.43 -3.76
N VAL A 413 -1.34 -33.40 -3.22
CA VAL A 413 -2.12 -33.48 -1.97
C VAL A 413 -3.59 -33.27 -2.30
N LEU A 414 -4.43 -34.25 -2.00
CA LEU A 414 -5.84 -34.21 -2.37
C LEU A 414 -6.61 -33.20 -1.50
N SER A 415 -7.28 -32.26 -2.18
CA SER A 415 -8.26 -31.34 -1.61
C SER A 415 -9.71 -31.81 -1.80
N GLU A 416 -9.92 -32.76 -2.72
CA GLU A 416 -11.19 -33.41 -3.07
C GLU A 416 -10.94 -34.86 -3.52
N PRO A 417 -11.95 -35.75 -3.53
CA PRO A 417 -11.81 -37.12 -4.04
C PRO A 417 -11.46 -37.14 -5.54
N LEU A 418 -10.65 -38.12 -5.97
CA LEU A 418 -10.40 -38.33 -7.40
C LEU A 418 -11.60 -39.01 -8.10
N GLU A 419 -11.72 -38.83 -9.42
CA GLU A 419 -12.71 -39.54 -10.25
C GLU A 419 -12.47 -41.05 -10.21
N GLU A 420 -13.56 -41.82 -10.24
CA GLU A 420 -13.52 -43.28 -10.33
C GLU A 420 -12.82 -43.74 -11.61
N ILE A 421 -11.91 -44.70 -11.50
CA ILE A 421 -11.19 -45.29 -12.64
C ILE A 421 -12.06 -46.38 -13.26
N LYS A 422 -12.58 -46.12 -14.47
CA LYS A 422 -13.53 -46.96 -15.20
C LYS A 422 -12.93 -47.65 -16.44
N THR A 423 -11.70 -47.28 -16.77
CA THR A 423 -10.94 -47.76 -17.93
C THR A 423 -9.57 -48.26 -17.50
N ASP A 424 -8.76 -48.74 -18.45
CA ASP A 424 -7.40 -49.17 -18.20
C ASP A 424 -6.47 -47.95 -18.15
N ILE A 425 -5.99 -47.60 -16.96
CA ILE A 425 -5.10 -46.46 -16.71
C ILE A 425 -3.79 -46.93 -16.09
N THR A 426 -2.67 -46.46 -16.63
CA THR A 426 -1.33 -46.59 -16.04
C THR A 426 -0.89 -45.25 -15.47
N ILE A 427 -0.35 -45.24 -14.24
CA ILE A 427 0.23 -44.06 -13.59
C ILE A 427 1.73 -44.33 -13.35
N GLU A 428 2.56 -43.54 -14.04
CA GLU A 428 4.02 -43.51 -13.88
C GLU A 428 4.41 -42.40 -12.90
N GLY A 429 4.77 -42.82 -11.69
CA GLY A 429 5.00 -41.93 -10.56
C GLY A 429 6.31 -41.17 -10.56
N ASN A 430 7.34 -41.70 -11.23
CA ASN A 430 8.70 -41.11 -11.22
C ASN A 430 9.25 -40.79 -9.82
N GLY A 431 8.80 -41.49 -8.77
CA GLY A 431 9.20 -41.27 -7.37
C GLY A 431 8.33 -40.26 -6.60
N HIS A 432 7.29 -39.70 -7.23
CA HIS A 432 6.39 -38.72 -6.61
C HIS A 432 5.38 -39.35 -5.63
N THR A 433 4.80 -38.47 -4.81
CA THR A 433 3.83 -38.81 -3.77
C THR A 433 2.42 -38.36 -4.13
N ILE A 434 1.42 -39.20 -3.85
CA ILE A 434 0.01 -38.81 -3.79
C ILE A 434 -0.46 -38.98 -2.35
N ASP A 435 -0.94 -37.88 -1.77
CA ASP A 435 -1.32 -37.77 -0.37
C ASP A 435 -2.84 -37.54 -0.24
N GLY A 436 -3.56 -38.50 0.32
CA GLY A 436 -5.01 -38.41 0.57
C GLY A 436 -5.42 -37.46 1.70
N ASN A 437 -4.45 -36.76 2.29
CA ASN A 437 -4.60 -35.75 3.33
C ASN A 437 -5.36 -36.22 4.58
N SER A 438 -5.31 -37.52 4.90
CA SER A 438 -6.07 -38.17 5.99
C SER A 438 -7.59 -38.01 5.88
N ARG A 439 -8.10 -37.55 4.73
CA ARG A 439 -9.51 -37.20 4.52
C ARG A 439 -10.14 -37.98 3.36
N TYR A 440 -9.37 -38.27 2.32
CA TYR A 440 -9.86 -38.87 1.08
C TYR A 440 -9.21 -40.23 0.82
N GLY A 441 -9.99 -41.18 0.29
CA GLY A 441 -9.42 -42.32 -0.43
C GLY A 441 -8.72 -41.82 -1.68
N ILE A 442 -7.59 -42.43 -2.06
CA ILE A 442 -6.78 -41.92 -3.17
C ILE A 442 -7.37 -42.38 -4.52
N PHE A 443 -7.44 -43.69 -4.76
CA PHE A 443 -8.00 -44.25 -5.98
C PHE A 443 -9.18 -45.16 -5.69
N ASP A 444 -10.24 -45.00 -6.48
CA ASP A 444 -11.36 -45.93 -6.54
C ASP A 444 -11.43 -46.51 -7.96
N VAL A 445 -11.28 -47.82 -8.10
CA VAL A 445 -11.25 -48.52 -9.38
C VAL A 445 -12.55 -49.29 -9.54
N ASP A 446 -13.41 -48.79 -10.41
CA ASP A 446 -14.75 -49.30 -10.65
C ASP A 446 -14.85 -49.93 -12.04
N GLY A 447 -14.63 -51.25 -12.12
CA GLY A 447 -14.64 -52.00 -13.38
C GLY A 447 -13.46 -51.77 -14.33
N GLY A 448 -12.59 -50.78 -14.05
CA GLY A 448 -11.35 -50.53 -14.81
C GLY A 448 -10.12 -51.29 -14.31
N LYS A 449 -8.97 -51.04 -14.93
CA LYS A 449 -7.66 -51.56 -14.48
C LYS A 449 -6.69 -50.43 -14.19
N LEU A 450 -6.17 -50.38 -12.97
CA LEU A 450 -5.17 -49.39 -12.56
C LEU A 450 -3.78 -50.02 -12.43
N THR A 451 -2.84 -49.62 -13.27
CA THR A 451 -1.41 -49.95 -13.07
C THR A 451 -0.69 -48.74 -12.47
N ILE A 452 0.02 -48.90 -11.35
CA ILE A 452 0.75 -47.81 -10.69
C ILE A 452 2.21 -48.20 -10.53
N ASN A 453 3.11 -47.36 -11.00
CA ASN A 453 4.55 -47.61 -11.03
C ASN A 453 5.30 -46.49 -10.28
N ASN A 454 6.21 -46.82 -9.36
CA ASN A 454 7.14 -45.85 -8.74
C ASN A 454 6.45 -44.66 -8.02
N VAL A 455 5.38 -44.91 -7.25
CA VAL A 455 4.61 -43.87 -6.51
C VAL A 455 4.66 -44.13 -5.00
N THR A 456 4.65 -43.07 -4.19
CA THR A 456 4.24 -43.17 -2.78
C THR A 456 2.79 -42.77 -2.59
N LEU A 457 1.95 -43.68 -2.07
CA LEU A 457 0.56 -43.42 -1.73
C LEU A 457 0.43 -43.29 -0.22
N THR A 458 0.09 -42.10 0.28
CA THR A 458 0.15 -41.80 1.71
C THR A 458 -1.10 -41.14 2.28
N ARG A 459 -1.37 -41.40 3.57
CA ARG A 459 -2.48 -40.82 4.34
C ARG A 459 -3.85 -40.91 3.66
N GLY A 460 -4.07 -41.90 2.82
CA GLY A 460 -5.38 -42.18 2.23
C GLY A 460 -6.37 -42.70 3.26
N ARG A 461 -7.63 -42.22 3.21
CA ARG A 461 -8.72 -42.59 4.13
C ARG A 461 -9.94 -43.09 3.38
N GLY A 462 -10.01 -44.40 3.19
CA GLY A 462 -11.14 -45.09 2.57
C GLY A 462 -12.30 -45.24 3.56
N SER A 463 -13.53 -45.09 3.07
CA SER A 463 -14.74 -45.17 3.89
C SER A 463 -15.05 -46.61 4.31
N ARG A 464 -14.88 -47.57 3.38
CA ARG A 464 -15.11 -49.00 3.63
C ARG A 464 -13.95 -49.89 3.22
N PHE A 465 -13.49 -49.79 1.97
CA PHE A 465 -12.40 -50.59 1.42
C PHE A 465 -11.20 -49.71 1.09
N GLY A 466 -9.99 -50.18 1.38
CA GLY A 466 -8.70 -49.63 0.90
C GLY A 466 -8.48 -48.12 1.01
N GLY A 467 -7.61 -47.68 1.93
CA GLY A 467 -7.33 -46.25 2.11
C GLY A 467 -6.64 -45.57 0.93
N ALA A 468 -5.79 -46.31 0.21
CA ALA A 468 -5.11 -45.84 -0.99
C ALA A 468 -5.77 -46.35 -2.27
N ILE A 469 -6.15 -47.61 -2.35
CA ILE A 469 -6.79 -48.20 -3.55
C ILE A 469 -8.00 -49.02 -3.11
N SER A 470 -9.18 -48.62 -3.56
CA SER A 470 -10.42 -49.37 -3.44
C SER A 470 -10.75 -50.02 -4.78
N LEU A 471 -11.13 -51.29 -4.78
CA LEU A 471 -11.47 -52.07 -5.99
C LEU A 471 -12.94 -52.52 -5.94
N GLN A 472 -13.72 -52.13 -6.94
CA GLN A 472 -15.16 -52.37 -7.02
C GLN A 472 -15.58 -52.90 -8.40
N ASN A 473 -16.71 -53.60 -8.46
CA ASN A 473 -17.33 -54.13 -9.69
C ASN A 473 -16.38 -54.80 -10.70
N GLY A 474 -15.44 -55.60 -10.21
CA GLY A 474 -14.46 -56.31 -11.05
C GLY A 474 -13.22 -55.49 -11.43
N GLY A 475 -13.04 -54.31 -10.83
CA GLY A 475 -11.83 -53.50 -10.99
C GLY A 475 -10.57 -54.20 -10.48
N THR A 476 -9.45 -53.98 -11.16
CA THR A 476 -8.16 -54.58 -10.83
C THR A 476 -7.08 -53.53 -10.64
N ALA A 477 -6.06 -53.82 -9.84
CA ALA A 477 -4.90 -52.95 -9.72
C ALA A 477 -3.58 -53.72 -9.67
N ILE A 478 -2.57 -53.19 -10.36
CA ILE A 478 -1.19 -53.68 -10.35
C ILE A 478 -0.32 -52.57 -9.77
N ALA A 479 0.44 -52.84 -8.71
CA ALA A 479 1.32 -51.89 -8.06
C ALA A 479 2.78 -52.34 -8.16
N ASN A 480 3.59 -51.64 -8.94
CA ASN A 480 5.02 -51.93 -9.12
C ASN A 480 5.87 -50.85 -8.45
N ASN A 481 6.69 -51.24 -7.48
CA ASN A 481 7.53 -50.31 -6.71
C ASN A 481 6.71 -49.15 -6.10
N VAL A 482 5.60 -49.49 -5.42
CA VAL A 482 4.71 -48.51 -4.78
C VAL A 482 4.84 -48.61 -3.26
N SER A 483 5.00 -47.47 -2.59
CA SER A 483 5.03 -47.38 -1.12
C SER A 483 3.67 -46.97 -0.58
N PHE A 484 3.08 -47.79 0.29
CA PHE A 484 1.81 -47.48 0.98
C PHE A 484 2.08 -47.04 2.42
N ILE A 485 1.90 -45.75 2.72
CA ILE A 485 2.27 -45.17 4.02
C ILE A 485 1.05 -44.59 4.73
N ARG A 486 0.76 -45.04 5.95
CA ARG A 486 -0.30 -44.45 6.82
C ARG A 486 -1.70 -44.41 6.19
N ASN A 487 -2.00 -45.27 5.22
CA ASN A 487 -3.33 -45.41 4.63
C ASN A 487 -4.26 -46.20 5.57
N ARG A 488 -5.54 -45.83 5.63
CA ARG A 488 -6.53 -46.45 6.52
C ARG A 488 -7.88 -46.61 5.82
N ALA A 489 -8.53 -47.73 6.06
CA ALA A 489 -9.93 -48.01 5.74
C ALA A 489 -10.49 -48.98 6.78
N SER A 490 -11.82 -49.14 6.86
CA SER A 490 -12.41 -50.12 7.80
C SER A 490 -12.09 -51.56 7.40
N GLU A 491 -11.92 -51.82 6.11
CA GLU A 491 -11.55 -53.11 5.53
C GLU A 491 -10.37 -52.90 4.54
N GLY A 492 -9.28 -53.65 4.67
CA GLY A 492 -8.15 -53.62 3.71
C GLY A 492 -7.03 -52.57 3.95
N GLY A 493 -7.12 -51.71 4.96
CA GLY A 493 -6.01 -50.80 5.33
C GLY A 493 -5.59 -49.85 4.20
N ALA A 494 -4.59 -50.25 3.40
CA ALA A 494 -4.15 -49.53 2.20
C ALA A 494 -4.88 -49.96 0.91
N ILE A 495 -5.14 -51.25 0.69
CA ILE A 495 -5.81 -51.76 -0.52
C ILE A 495 -6.96 -52.68 -0.10
N GLY A 496 -8.15 -52.48 -0.65
CA GLY A 496 -9.32 -53.30 -0.33
C GLY A 496 -10.21 -53.51 -1.55
N SER A 497 -10.94 -54.63 -1.56
CA SER A 497 -11.86 -54.97 -2.66
C SER A 497 -13.21 -55.45 -2.15
N PHE A 498 -14.28 -55.15 -2.91
CA PHE A 498 -15.66 -55.51 -2.61
C PHE A 498 -16.08 -56.90 -3.16
N PHE A 499 -15.29 -57.52 -4.05
CA PHE A 499 -15.52 -58.85 -4.65
C PHE A 499 -14.16 -59.56 -4.90
N PRO A 500 -14.05 -60.85 -5.31
CA PRO A 500 -12.74 -61.45 -5.56
C PRO A 500 -12.05 -60.76 -6.76
N ALA A 501 -11.27 -59.73 -6.47
CA ALA A 501 -10.33 -59.12 -7.39
C ALA A 501 -9.09 -60.01 -7.53
N THR A 502 -8.53 -60.10 -8.73
CA THR A 502 -7.22 -60.70 -9.00
C THR A 502 -6.15 -59.65 -9.16
#